data_AF-A0A9P6HN68-F1
#
_entry.id   AF-A0A9P6HN68-F1
#
_cell.length_a   1.000
_cell.length_b   1.000
_cell.length_c   1.000
_cell.angle_alpha   90.00
_cell.angle_beta   90.00
_cell.angle_gamma   90.00
#
_symmetry.space_group_name_H-M   'P 1'
#
loop_
_entity.id
_entity.type
_entity.pdbx_description
1 polymer ?
#
loop_
_entity_poly.entity_id
_entity_poly.type
_entity_poly.pdbx_seq_one_letter_code
_entity_poly.pdbx_strand_id
1 'polypeptide(L)'
;MSQEKAPVGHKLEENSAFLGEGAVSQESVKSHVAPDNHKEVRSKARALRTIQQNLWLNEENKRLAEELESKDTILGLLQSQLNRELECPKCDELFGLTHVPYMFIGCGHTICMMCVYAVFEVEDGALPHPYECPTCADPILAAPRRDTRTELLVCWLQLAQGEPIETPERIPSSVFDGYFAESGYISEEV
;
A
#
# COMPACT_ATOMS: atom_id res chain seq x y z
N MET A 1 6.97 -18.69 6.99
CA MET A 1 6.10 -19.44 7.92
C MET A 1 5.46 -18.44 8.87
N SER A 2 4.35 -17.82 8.47
CA SER A 2 3.62 -16.86 9.29
C SER A 2 2.16 -17.29 9.31
N GLN A 3 1.68 -17.66 10.49
CA GLN A 3 0.33 -18.16 10.70
C GLN A 3 -0.62 -16.98 10.85
N GLU A 4 -1.52 -16.78 9.89
CA GLU A 4 -2.73 -15.97 10.06
C GLU A 4 -3.63 -16.62 11.13
N LYS A 5 -3.82 -15.93 12.25
CA LYS A 5 -4.84 -16.29 13.24
C LYS A 5 -6.16 -15.62 12.87
N ALA A 6 -7.16 -16.44 12.55
CA ALA A 6 -8.54 -16.01 12.31
C ALA A 6 -9.18 -15.42 13.59
N PRO A 7 -10.14 -14.48 13.46
CA PRO A 7 -10.84 -13.90 14.60
C PRO A 7 -11.80 -14.91 15.24
N VAL A 8 -11.69 -15.03 16.56
CA VAL A 8 -12.50 -15.87 17.44
C VAL A 8 -13.91 -15.28 17.55
N GLY A 9 -14.90 -16.04 17.09
CA GLY A 9 -16.31 -15.69 17.26
C GLY A 9 -16.72 -15.71 18.73
N HIS A 10 -17.15 -14.56 19.24
CA HIS A 10 -17.78 -14.45 20.55
C HIS A 10 -19.18 -15.07 20.51
N LYS A 11 -19.31 -16.27 21.07
CA LYS A 11 -20.60 -16.83 21.49
C LYS A 11 -21.12 -15.98 22.66
N LEU A 12 -22.24 -15.29 22.45
CA LEU A 12 -23.02 -14.73 23.54
C LEU A 12 -23.71 -15.89 24.26
N GLU A 13 -23.21 -16.23 25.45
CA GLU A 13 -23.85 -17.18 26.35
C GLU A 13 -25.14 -16.57 26.91
N GLU A 14 -26.23 -17.30 26.69
CA GLU A 14 -27.55 -17.03 27.25
C GLU A 14 -27.54 -17.32 28.77
N ASN A 15 -27.39 -16.29 29.59
CA ASN A 15 -27.56 -16.39 31.03
C ASN A 15 -29.06 -16.48 31.39
N SER A 16 -29.56 -17.71 31.40
CA SER A 16 -30.85 -18.10 31.98
C SER A 16 -30.71 -18.35 33.48
N ALA A 17 -30.70 -17.28 34.28
CA ALA A 17 -30.86 -17.38 35.73
C ALA A 17 -32.34 -17.24 36.10
N PHE A 18 -32.99 -18.40 36.13
CA PHE A 18 -34.26 -18.68 36.78
C PHE A 18 -34.09 -18.57 38.31
N LEU A 19 -35.03 -17.90 38.99
CA LEU A 19 -35.66 -18.28 40.29
C LEU A 19 -36.22 -17.05 41.03
N GLY A 20 -37.51 -17.09 41.35
CA GLY A 20 -38.16 -16.12 42.22
C GLY A 20 -39.69 -16.11 42.09
N GLU A 21 -40.35 -17.24 42.37
CA GLU A 21 -41.81 -17.30 42.51
C GLU A 21 -42.24 -16.55 43.78
N GLY A 22 -42.42 -15.24 43.65
CA GLY A 22 -43.14 -14.40 44.61
C GLY A 22 -44.60 -14.30 44.20
N ALA A 23 -45.47 -15.09 44.83
CA ALA A 23 -46.92 -14.96 44.70
C ALA A 23 -47.39 -13.62 45.32
N VAL A 24 -47.42 -12.57 44.51
CA VAL A 24 -48.02 -11.28 44.87
C VAL A 24 -49.50 -11.35 44.56
N SER A 25 -50.31 -11.22 45.61
CA SER A 25 -51.76 -11.06 45.55
C SER A 25 -52.17 -10.02 44.50
N GLN A 26 -52.96 -10.44 43.52
CA GLN A 26 -53.59 -9.57 42.54
C GLN A 26 -54.72 -8.76 43.21
N GLU A 27 -54.37 -7.65 43.84
CA GLU A 27 -55.33 -6.57 44.04
C GLU A 27 -55.60 -5.90 42.69
N SER A 28 -56.83 -6.07 42.21
CA SER A 28 -57.34 -5.53 40.94
C SER A 28 -57.44 -4.00 41.01
N VAL A 29 -56.31 -3.32 40.86
CA VAL A 29 -56.27 -1.87 40.66
C VAL A 29 -56.69 -1.59 39.21
N LYS A 30 -57.99 -1.39 39.00
CA LYS A 30 -58.52 -0.81 37.76
C LYS A 30 -58.06 0.65 37.68
N SER A 31 -56.84 0.87 37.20
CA SER A 31 -56.34 2.23 36.92
C SER A 31 -57.11 2.80 35.72
N HIS A 32 -58.03 3.73 35.99
CA HIS A 32 -58.67 4.58 34.98
C HIS A 32 -57.62 5.50 34.34
N VAL A 33 -56.86 4.99 33.37
CA VAL A 33 -56.02 5.81 32.51
C VAL A 33 -56.92 6.42 31.43
N ALA A 34 -57.01 7.74 31.41
CA ALA A 34 -57.81 8.46 30.42
C ALA A 34 -57.34 8.12 28.98
N PRO A 35 -58.26 7.87 28.04
CA PRO A 35 -57.94 7.38 26.70
C PRO A 35 -57.03 8.31 25.87
N ASP A 36 -56.96 9.61 26.19
CA ASP A 36 -56.07 10.56 25.52
C ASP A 36 -54.59 10.33 25.80
N ASN A 37 -54.24 9.72 26.95
CA ASN A 37 -52.84 9.48 27.33
C ASN A 37 -52.17 8.37 26.50
N HIS A 38 -52.96 7.48 25.88
CA HIS A 38 -52.44 6.32 25.14
C HIS A 38 -51.83 6.71 23.78
N LYS A 39 -52.32 7.79 23.15
CA LYS A 39 -51.77 8.29 21.88
C LYS A 39 -50.39 8.92 22.09
N GLU A 40 -50.24 9.69 23.17
CA GLU A 40 -48.98 10.32 23.54
C GLU A 40 -47.90 9.28 23.88
N VAL A 41 -48.25 8.26 24.68
CA VAL A 41 -47.33 7.16 25.01
C VAL A 41 -46.85 6.41 23.76
N ARG A 42 -47.76 6.13 22.81
CA ARG A 42 -47.38 5.49 21.53
C ARG A 42 -46.48 6.36 20.67
N SER A 43 -46.72 7.67 20.64
CA SER A 43 -45.87 8.61 19.91
C SER A 43 -44.45 8.63 20.49
N LYS A 44 -44.33 8.76 21.82
CA LYS A 44 -43.04 8.73 22.53
C LYS A 44 -42.30 7.41 22.32
N ALA A 45 -42.98 6.27 22.35
CA ALA A 45 -42.37 4.96 22.09
C ALA A 45 -41.83 4.82 20.65
N ARG A 46 -42.46 5.46 19.66
CA ARG A 46 -41.91 5.51 18.29
C ARG A 46 -40.66 6.39 18.24
N ALA A 47 -40.72 7.58 18.81
CA ALA A 47 -39.59 8.50 18.86
C ALA A 47 -38.37 7.87 19.56
N LEU A 48 -38.57 7.17 20.68
CA LEU A 48 -37.50 6.47 21.39
C LEU A 48 -36.83 5.39 20.55
N ARG A 49 -37.60 4.60 19.78
CA ARG A 49 -37.02 3.60 18.87
C ARG A 49 -36.17 4.25 17.78
N THR A 50 -36.65 5.34 17.21
CA THR A 50 -35.88 6.11 16.22
C THR A 50 -34.59 6.67 16.83
N ILE A 51 -34.64 7.22 18.05
CA ILE A 51 -33.46 7.72 18.75
C ILE A 51 -32.47 6.58 19.02
N GLN A 52 -32.93 5.43 19.52
CA GLN A 52 -32.08 4.26 19.76
C GLN A 52 -31.40 3.76 18.48
N GLN A 53 -32.14 3.69 17.37
CA GLN A 53 -31.59 3.31 16.08
C GLN A 53 -30.51 4.30 15.59
N ASN A 54 -30.76 5.61 15.75
CA ASN A 54 -29.79 6.63 15.34
C ASN A 54 -28.52 6.61 16.20
N LEU A 55 -28.66 6.36 17.51
CA LEU A 55 -27.49 6.21 18.39
C LEU A 55 -26.63 5.02 17.96
N TRP A 56 -27.26 3.88 17.68
CA TRP A 56 -26.55 2.71 17.15
C TRP A 56 -25.86 3.00 15.82
N LEU A 57 -26.54 3.64 14.87
CA LEU A 57 -25.94 4.03 13.59
C LEU A 57 -24.76 5.00 13.77
N ASN A 58 -24.85 5.94 14.71
CA ASN A 58 -23.77 6.88 14.99
C ASN A 58 -22.55 6.18 15.60
N GLU A 59 -22.75 5.21 16.49
CA GLU A 59 -21.67 4.40 17.05
C GLU A 59 -21.00 3.55 15.96
N GLU A 60 -21.79 2.93 15.09
CA GLU A 60 -21.27 2.14 13.97
C GLU A 60 -20.50 3.01 12.97
N ASN A 61 -21.04 4.17 12.59
CA ASN A 61 -20.35 5.11 11.71
C ASN A 61 -19.04 5.61 12.33
N LYS A 62 -19.03 5.86 13.64
CA LYS A 62 -17.80 6.24 14.36
C LYS A 62 -16.76 5.12 14.27
N ARG A 63 -17.17 3.86 14.51
CA ARG A 63 -16.27 2.70 14.38
C ARG A 63 -15.70 2.56 12.97
N LEU A 64 -16.55 2.70 11.95
CA LEU A 64 -16.12 2.62 10.55
C LEU A 64 -15.17 3.75 10.17
N ALA A 65 -15.38 4.96 10.71
CA ALA A 65 -14.48 6.10 10.48
C ALA A 65 -13.09 5.86 11.10
N GLU A 66 -13.03 5.35 12.33
CA GLU A 66 -11.76 4.98 12.99
C GLU A 66 -11.03 3.86 12.21
N GLU A 67 -11.77 2.87 11.71
CA GLU A 67 -11.20 1.80 10.88
C GLU A 67 -10.65 2.33 9.55
N LEU A 68 -11.36 3.27 8.90
CA LEU A 68 -10.93 3.88 7.65
C LEU A 68 -9.64 4.71 7.87
N GLU A 69 -9.58 5.51 8.93
CA GLU A 69 -8.40 6.30 9.30
C GLU A 69 -7.17 5.41 9.55
N SER A 70 -7.36 4.27 10.23
CA SER A 70 -6.29 3.30 10.42
C SER A 70 -5.80 2.70 9.10
N LYS A 71 -6.69 2.43 8.14
CA LYS A 71 -6.33 1.89 6.83
C LYS A 71 -5.58 2.93 6.00
N ASP A 72 -6.04 4.18 6.00
CA ASP A 72 -5.37 5.27 5.28
C ASP A 72 -3.94 5.49 5.79
N THR A 73 -3.74 5.37 7.11
CA THR A 73 -2.39 5.43 7.70
C THR A 73 -1.48 4.32 7.17
N ILE A 74 -1.98 3.09 7.08
CA ILE A 74 -1.22 1.94 6.56
C ILE A 74 -0.92 2.12 5.06
N LEU A 75 -1.90 2.57 4.27
CA LEU A 75 -1.72 2.84 2.85
C LEU A 75 -0.67 3.92 2.61
N GLY A 76 -0.67 5.00 3.40
CA GLY A 76 0.35 6.05 3.32
C GLY A 76 1.76 5.52 3.61
N LEU A 77 1.91 4.66 4.63
CA LEU A 77 3.19 4.02 4.95
C LEU A 77 3.68 3.13 3.81
N LEU A 78 2.81 2.28 3.26
CA LEU A 78 3.14 1.39 2.14
C LEU A 78 3.52 2.17 0.88
N GLN A 79 2.78 3.24 0.57
CA GLN A 79 3.09 4.11 -0.56
C GLN A 79 4.47 4.76 -0.40
N SER A 80 4.80 5.24 0.81
CA SER A 80 6.11 5.84 1.07
C SER A 80 7.26 4.84 0.94
N GLN A 81 7.05 3.59 1.37
CA GLN A 81 8.05 2.52 1.20
C GLN A 81 8.24 2.17 -0.27
N LEU A 82 7.13 2.04 -1.01
CA LEU A 82 7.18 1.72 -2.42
C LEU A 82 7.88 2.81 -3.25
N ASN A 83 7.61 4.08 -2.96
CA ASN A 83 8.28 5.19 -3.63
C ASN A 83 9.79 5.15 -3.42
N ARG A 84 10.27 4.86 -2.20
CA ARG A 84 11.72 4.74 -1.91
C ARG A 84 12.39 3.61 -2.71
N GLU A 85 11.69 2.50 -2.92
CA GLU A 85 12.20 1.40 -3.75
C GLU A 85 12.22 1.73 -5.25
N LEU A 86 11.50 2.79 -5.65
CA LEU A 86 11.38 3.26 -7.02
C LEU A 86 12.05 4.60 -7.28
N GLU A 87 12.84 5.07 -6.31
CA GLU A 87 13.66 6.27 -6.43
C GLU A 87 15.11 5.84 -6.71
N CYS A 88 15.79 6.63 -7.52
CA CYS A 88 17.22 6.46 -7.73
C CYS A 88 17.97 6.84 -6.44
N PRO A 89 18.72 5.93 -5.79
CA PRO A 89 19.40 6.23 -4.52
C PRO A 89 20.56 7.24 -4.64
N LYS A 90 20.86 7.70 -5.87
CA LYS A 90 21.92 8.67 -6.14
C LYS A 90 21.39 10.09 -6.37
N CYS A 91 20.19 10.24 -6.92
CA CYS A 91 19.61 11.55 -7.22
C CYS A 91 18.21 11.77 -6.61
N ASP A 92 17.67 10.78 -5.90
CA ASP A 92 16.36 10.79 -5.22
C ASP A 92 15.17 11.05 -6.15
N GLU A 93 15.36 10.88 -7.46
CA GLU A 93 14.32 11.03 -8.48
C GLU A 93 13.64 9.69 -8.75
N LEU A 94 12.32 9.73 -8.91
CA LEU A 94 11.51 8.55 -9.26
C LEU A 94 11.93 8.00 -10.62
N PHE A 95 12.06 6.69 -10.71
CA PHE A 95 12.28 6.00 -11.97
C PHE A 95 11.10 6.25 -12.92
N GLY A 96 11.42 6.39 -14.21
CA GLY A 96 10.46 6.73 -15.24
C GLY A 96 11.13 6.89 -16.60
N LEU A 97 10.51 7.67 -17.47
CA LEU A 97 11.04 7.89 -18.82
C LEU A 97 12.35 8.69 -18.84
N THR A 98 12.45 9.68 -17.96
CA THR A 98 13.63 10.53 -17.82
C THR A 98 14.70 9.85 -16.97
N HIS A 99 14.28 9.18 -15.91
CA HIS A 99 15.14 8.43 -14.99
C HIS A 99 15.00 6.93 -15.24
N VAL A 100 15.51 6.46 -16.38
CA VAL A 100 15.44 5.04 -16.75
C VAL A 100 16.28 4.20 -15.78
N PRO A 101 15.74 3.14 -15.16
CA PRO A 101 16.48 2.34 -14.18
C PRO A 101 17.51 1.42 -14.84
N TYR A 102 18.72 1.38 -14.28
CA TYR A 102 19.84 0.51 -14.66
C TYR A 102 20.40 -0.20 -13.43
N MET A 103 20.54 -1.52 -13.54
CA MET A 103 21.00 -2.40 -12.48
C MET A 103 22.47 -2.79 -12.68
N PHE A 104 23.25 -2.73 -11.59
CA PHE A 104 24.63 -3.22 -11.54
C PHE A 104 24.67 -4.74 -11.41
N ILE A 105 25.37 -5.40 -12.34
CA ILE A 105 25.55 -6.86 -12.31
C ILE A 105 26.51 -7.22 -11.16
N GLY A 106 26.08 -8.12 -10.28
CA GLY A 106 26.82 -8.55 -9.10
C GLY A 106 26.07 -8.21 -7.81
N CYS A 107 25.87 -6.91 -7.55
CA CYS A 107 25.17 -6.45 -6.33
C CYS A 107 23.66 -6.25 -6.51
N GLY A 108 23.17 -6.06 -7.75
CA GLY A 108 21.74 -5.91 -8.04
C GLY A 108 21.14 -4.55 -7.67
N HIS A 109 21.95 -3.58 -7.24
CA HIS A 109 21.46 -2.22 -7.00
C HIS A 109 21.12 -1.51 -8.31
N THR A 110 20.03 -0.74 -8.28
CA THR A 110 19.51 -0.01 -9.44
C THR A 110 19.67 1.50 -9.22
N ILE A 111 20.19 2.20 -10.22
CA ILE A 111 20.27 3.66 -10.28
C ILE A 111 19.77 4.15 -11.65
N CYS A 112 19.50 5.44 -11.80
CA CYS A 112 19.03 5.97 -13.08
C CYS A 112 20.16 6.07 -14.11
N MET A 113 19.81 6.01 -15.39
CA MET A 113 20.72 6.11 -16.53
C MET A 113 21.62 7.36 -16.46
N MET A 114 21.08 8.51 -16.05
CA MET A 114 21.87 9.73 -15.89
C MET A 114 22.95 9.59 -14.81
N CYS A 115 22.62 8.94 -13.69
CA CYS A 115 23.60 8.67 -12.64
C CYS A 115 24.63 7.62 -13.07
N VAL A 116 24.25 6.63 -13.88
CA VAL A 116 25.21 5.73 -14.52
C VAL A 116 26.22 6.54 -15.33
N TYR A 117 25.75 7.39 -16.26
CA TYR A 117 26.66 8.21 -17.08
C TYR A 117 27.60 9.10 -16.27
N ALA A 118 27.09 9.70 -15.20
CA ALA A 118 27.89 10.53 -14.30
C ALA A 118 28.95 9.72 -13.54
N VAL A 119 28.67 8.48 -13.15
CA VAL A 119 29.63 7.60 -12.46
C VAL A 119 30.73 7.12 -13.39
N PHE A 120 30.40 6.87 -14.66
CA PHE A 120 31.31 6.27 -15.62
C PHE A 120 32.06 7.27 -16.51
N GLU A 121 31.94 8.59 -16.25
CA GLU A 121 32.59 9.71 -16.97
C GLU A 121 33.24 9.29 -18.29
N VAL A 122 32.36 9.06 -19.27
CA VAL A 122 32.70 8.46 -20.56
C VAL A 122 33.43 9.50 -21.42
N GLU A 123 34.72 9.74 -21.15
CA GLU A 123 35.52 10.61 -22.01
C GLU A 123 36.13 9.89 -23.21
N ASP A 124 36.46 8.58 -23.16
CA ASP A 124 37.24 7.94 -24.26
C ASP A 124 36.96 6.45 -24.53
N GLY A 125 35.72 5.97 -24.38
CA GLY A 125 35.35 4.62 -24.86
C GLY A 125 35.89 3.45 -24.03
N ALA A 126 36.75 3.69 -23.05
CA ALA A 126 37.24 2.70 -22.11
C ALA A 126 36.70 3.03 -20.71
N LEU A 127 36.00 2.08 -20.11
CA LEU A 127 35.68 2.14 -18.69
C LEU A 127 36.98 1.92 -17.90
N PRO A 128 37.51 2.89 -17.13
CA PRO A 128 38.62 2.62 -16.21
C PRO A 128 38.15 1.68 -15.10
N HIS A 129 38.54 0.42 -15.21
CA HIS A 129 38.28 -0.58 -14.18
C HIS A 129 39.24 -0.41 -12.99
N PRO A 130 38.85 -0.77 -11.75
CA PRO A 130 37.51 -1.18 -11.32
C PRO A 130 36.67 0.00 -10.81
N TYR A 131 35.40 0.04 -11.22
CA TYR A 131 34.42 0.93 -10.59
C TYR A 131 33.73 0.22 -9.44
N GLU A 132 33.33 0.98 -8.42
CA GLU A 132 32.56 0.50 -7.28
C GLU A 132 31.09 0.93 -7.41
N CYS A 133 30.18 0.07 -6.98
CA CYS A 133 28.76 0.41 -6.93
C CYS A 133 28.55 1.62 -6.02
N PRO A 134 27.91 2.72 -6.48
CA PRO A 134 27.71 3.90 -5.65
C PRO A 134 26.80 3.65 -4.44
N THR A 135 26.08 2.53 -4.40
CA THR A 135 25.15 2.17 -3.33
C THR A 135 25.81 1.32 -2.24
N CYS A 136 26.64 0.33 -2.61
CA CYS A 136 27.23 -0.62 -1.66
C CYS A 136 28.76 -0.72 -1.69
N ALA A 137 29.42 0.03 -2.57
CA ALA A 137 30.86 -0.04 -2.84
C ALA A 137 31.37 -1.39 -3.37
N ASP A 138 30.49 -2.35 -3.70
CA ASP A 138 30.91 -3.62 -4.31
C ASP A 138 31.53 -3.38 -5.70
N PRO A 139 32.56 -4.13 -6.09
CA PRO A 139 33.19 -3.99 -7.40
C PRO A 139 32.20 -4.31 -8.52
N ILE A 140 32.19 -3.47 -9.54
CA ILE A 140 31.35 -3.62 -10.73
C ILE A 140 32.05 -4.57 -11.69
N LEU A 141 31.52 -5.78 -11.81
CA LEU A 141 32.11 -6.85 -12.62
C LEU A 141 31.76 -6.74 -14.10
N ALA A 142 30.72 -5.98 -14.44
CA ALA A 142 30.24 -5.79 -15.79
C ALA A 142 29.43 -4.51 -15.91
N ALA A 143 29.25 -4.06 -17.14
CA ALA A 143 28.39 -2.93 -17.48
C ALA A 143 26.99 -3.03 -16.83
N PRO A 144 26.46 -1.93 -16.26
CA PRO A 144 25.08 -1.90 -15.82
C PRO A 144 24.12 -2.17 -16.98
N ARG A 145 23.03 -2.87 -16.71
CA ARG A 145 21.99 -3.17 -17.70
C ARG A 145 20.69 -2.51 -17.33
N ARG A 146 19.88 -2.18 -18.33
CA ARG A 146 18.53 -1.67 -18.11
C ARG A 146 17.72 -2.64 -17.25
N ASP A 147 17.14 -2.13 -16.16
CA ASP A 147 16.35 -2.91 -15.22
C ASP A 147 14.88 -2.91 -15.64
N THR A 148 14.53 -3.85 -16.51
CA THR A 148 13.17 -3.98 -17.04
C THR A 148 12.16 -4.35 -15.96
N ARG A 149 12.58 -4.97 -14.85
CA ARG A 149 11.68 -5.29 -13.74
C ARG A 149 11.20 -4.01 -13.06
N THR A 150 12.14 -3.14 -12.71
CA THR A 150 11.82 -1.85 -12.08
C THR A 150 11.02 -0.96 -13.02
N GLU A 151 11.38 -0.92 -14.31
CA GLU A 151 10.61 -0.20 -15.33
C GLU A 151 9.16 -0.68 -15.43
N LEU A 152 8.93 -1.99 -15.49
CA LEU A 152 7.57 -2.55 -15.53
C LEU A 152 6.78 -2.23 -14.26
N LEU A 153 7.46 -2.21 -13.09
CA LEU A 153 6.82 -1.87 -11.82
C LEU A 153 6.38 -0.40 -11.79
N VAL A 154 7.22 0.52 -12.29
CA VAL A 154 6.86 1.93 -12.45
C VAL A 154 5.66 2.09 -13.38
N CYS A 155 5.68 1.45 -14.55
CA CYS A 155 4.57 1.53 -15.50
C CYS A 155 3.27 0.98 -14.91
N TRP A 156 3.34 -0.12 -14.15
CA TRP A 156 2.18 -0.70 -13.49
C TRP A 156 1.60 0.26 -12.43
N LEU A 157 2.44 0.99 -11.71
CA LEU A 157 1.99 1.96 -10.71
C LEU A 157 1.34 3.19 -11.32
N GLN A 158 1.91 3.73 -12.40
CA GLN A 158 1.29 4.83 -13.15
C GLN A 158 -0.12 4.43 -13.63
N LEU A 159 -0.24 3.21 -14.18
CA LEU A 159 -1.52 2.63 -14.57
C LEU A 159 -2.51 2.50 -13.41
N ALA A 160 -2.05 1.99 -12.27
CA ALA A 160 -2.89 1.82 -11.09
C ALA A 160 -3.40 3.16 -10.53
N GLN A 161 -2.63 4.24 -10.69
CA GLN A 161 -3.00 5.60 -10.28
C GLN A 161 -3.92 6.31 -11.28
N GLY A 162 -4.17 5.70 -12.44
CA GLY A 162 -4.96 6.32 -13.51
C GLY A 162 -4.22 7.44 -14.24
N GLU A 163 -2.92 7.56 -14.02
CA GLU A 163 -2.06 8.47 -14.76
C GLU A 163 -1.89 7.93 -16.19
N PRO A 164 -1.86 8.80 -17.22
CA PRO A 164 -1.56 8.36 -18.57
C PRO A 164 -0.18 7.70 -18.59
N ILE A 165 -0.08 6.51 -19.18
CA ILE A 165 1.24 5.92 -19.46
C ILE A 165 1.92 6.86 -20.45
N GLU A 166 2.92 7.59 -19.97
CA GLU A 166 3.85 8.22 -20.88
C GLU A 166 4.60 7.08 -21.57
N THR A 167 4.27 6.81 -22.84
CA THR A 167 5.10 5.92 -23.64
C THR A 167 6.37 6.68 -23.96
N PRO A 168 7.58 6.16 -23.66
CA PRO A 168 8.78 6.80 -24.12
C PRO A 168 8.68 6.93 -25.64
N GLU A 169 8.82 8.14 -26.18
CA GLU A 169 9.28 8.26 -27.55
C GLU A 169 10.52 7.38 -27.65
N ARG A 170 10.48 6.41 -28.56
CA ARG A 170 11.46 5.33 -28.68
C ARG A 170 12.87 5.94 -28.67
N ILE A 171 13.53 5.92 -27.51
CA ILE A 171 14.91 6.40 -27.39
C ILE A 171 15.71 5.52 -28.36
N PRO A 172 16.47 6.10 -29.31
CA PRO A 172 17.23 5.32 -30.25
C PRO A 172 18.08 4.30 -29.51
N SER A 173 17.88 3.02 -29.83
CA SER A 173 18.66 1.86 -29.35
C SER A 173 20.18 2.12 -29.36
N SER A 174 20.62 3.02 -30.26
CA SER A 174 22.01 3.25 -30.62
C SER A 174 22.89 3.90 -29.55
N VAL A 175 22.36 4.50 -28.48
CA VAL A 175 23.23 5.21 -27.52
C VAL A 175 23.97 4.24 -26.59
N PHE A 176 23.36 3.11 -26.21
CA PHE A 176 24.01 2.07 -25.40
C PHE A 176 24.39 0.81 -26.19
N ASP A 177 23.64 0.45 -27.24
CA ASP A 177 23.92 -0.76 -28.02
C ASP A 177 25.27 -0.68 -28.74
N GLY A 178 25.73 0.52 -29.13
CA GLY A 178 27.06 0.69 -29.70
C GLY A 178 28.19 0.69 -28.66
N TYR A 179 27.92 1.22 -27.46
CA TYR A 179 28.96 1.48 -26.47
C TYR A 179 29.42 0.22 -25.73
N PHE A 180 28.52 -0.74 -25.50
CA PHE A 180 28.85 -1.98 -24.79
C PHE A 180 28.96 -3.22 -25.69
N ALA A 181 28.41 -3.21 -26.90
CA ALA A 181 28.53 -4.36 -27.80
C ALA A 181 29.93 -4.52 -28.41
N GLU A 182 30.75 -3.46 -28.42
CA GLU A 182 32.11 -3.50 -28.99
C GLU A 182 33.20 -3.87 -27.99
N SER A 183 32.90 -3.89 -26.68
CA SER A 183 33.81 -4.43 -25.67
C SER A 183 33.76 -5.96 -25.68
N GLY A 184 34.43 -6.57 -26.65
CA GLY A 184 34.49 -8.00 -26.91
C GLY A 184 35.08 -8.85 -25.78
N TYR A 185 34.34 -9.02 -24.69
CA TYR A 185 34.49 -10.17 -23.80
C TYR A 185 33.68 -11.33 -24.36
N ILE A 186 34.24 -11.95 -25.40
CA ILE A 186 33.93 -13.34 -25.74
C ILE A 186 34.44 -14.15 -24.55
N SER A 187 33.52 -14.81 -23.85
CA SER A 187 33.87 -15.86 -22.91
C SER A 187 34.46 -17.01 -23.71
N GLU A 188 35.79 -17.13 -23.70
CA GLU A 188 36.44 -18.40 -24.01
C GLU A 188 36.12 -19.38 -22.87
N GLU A 189 35.33 -20.39 -23.25
CA GLU A 189 35.25 -21.77 -22.74
C GLU A 189 35.71 -22.07 -21.30
N VAL A 190 34.76 -22.56 -20.48
CA VAL A 190 34.96 -23.71 -19.57
C VAL A 190 33.71 -24.59 -19.59
#